data_AF-A0A6G5AFK8-F1
#
_entry.id   AF-A0A6G5AFK8-F1
#
_cell.length_a   1.000
_cell.length_b   1.000
_cell.length_c   1.000
_cell.angle_alpha   90.00
_cell.angle_beta   90.00
_cell.angle_gamma   90.00
#
_symmetry.space_group_name_H-M   'P 1'
#
loop_
_entity.id
_entity.type
_entity.pdbx_description
1 polymer ?
#
loop_
_entity_poly.entity_id
_entity_poly.type
_entity_poly.pdbx_seq_one_letter_code
_entity_poly.pdbx_strand_id
1 'polypeptide(L)'
;PPIKKNDDVAAKDKDGVKDKQEKNQANKSLQDTPSKSTFAYWKRKKRPAPSVPVPVRREIKRIPLKEIQAEMEEIATKQEELERQGREIEMQIRDRNDAEPTIEEEEMIMHLFELVNEKNNLFRRQAELMYIKRSQRLEEEQVELEYQIRCIMTKPLNQKCEDDAKREEELLQRLLEVVEARNEIVDSQEMDRRRVMQEDWSIQEQMAQKQSEIKEKMVTPEPAPERSTRKGQAQEEGQSGEKARRDGRRGEAQVAEEDVQGKLVLSK
;
A
#
# COMPACT_ATOMS: atom_id res chain seq x y z
N PRO A 1 40.89 -42.26 0.32
CA PRO A 1 41.61 -43.17 1.25
C PRO A 1 41.09 -43.07 2.69
N PRO A 2 40.38 -44.09 3.18
CA PRO A 2 40.37 -44.42 4.60
C PRO A 2 40.90 -45.85 4.81
N ILE A 3 41.82 -45.99 5.77
CA ILE A 3 42.44 -47.26 6.15
C ILE A 3 41.53 -47.97 7.16
N LYS A 4 41.21 -49.21 6.84
CA LYS A 4 40.54 -50.22 7.67
C LYS A 4 41.45 -50.66 8.83
N LYS A 5 40.87 -51.10 9.96
CA LYS A 5 40.96 -52.49 10.46
C LYS A 5 40.18 -52.68 11.76
N ASN A 6 39.40 -53.76 11.76
CA ASN A 6 38.76 -54.40 12.90
C ASN A 6 39.81 -55.20 13.70
N ASP A 7 39.44 -55.66 14.91
CA ASP A 7 39.49 -57.08 15.31
C ASP A 7 38.93 -57.28 16.75
N ASP A 8 37.89 -58.14 16.84
CA ASP A 8 37.58 -59.24 17.78
C ASP A 8 37.92 -59.14 19.30
N VAL A 9 36.98 -59.23 20.26
CA VAL A 9 36.06 -60.32 20.71
C VAL A 9 36.64 -61.24 21.82
N ALA A 10 35.96 -61.17 22.99
CA ALA A 10 35.61 -62.22 23.97
C ALA A 10 36.62 -62.84 24.98
N ALA A 11 36.28 -62.59 26.26
CA ALA A 11 35.88 -63.55 27.31
C ALA A 11 36.94 -64.47 27.97
N LYS A 12 36.99 -64.43 29.32
CA LYS A 12 36.30 -65.40 30.20
C LYS A 12 36.54 -65.14 31.69
N ASP A 13 35.53 -65.50 32.46
CA ASP A 13 35.37 -65.48 33.92
C ASP A 13 36.37 -66.36 34.68
N LYS A 14 36.45 -66.15 36.01
CA LYS A 14 36.12 -67.17 37.04
C LYS A 14 36.26 -66.66 38.48
N ASP A 15 35.14 -66.78 39.22
CA ASP A 15 34.94 -67.36 40.55
C ASP A 15 35.74 -66.92 41.80
N GLY A 16 35.03 -66.75 42.93
CA GLY A 16 35.60 -67.07 44.25
C GLY A 16 35.09 -66.28 45.45
N VAL A 17 34.04 -66.79 46.10
CA VAL A 17 33.38 -66.28 47.30
C VAL A 17 34.09 -66.72 48.62
N LYS A 18 33.94 -65.90 49.69
CA LYS A 18 33.79 -66.22 51.16
C LYS A 18 34.89 -65.87 52.20
N ASP A 19 34.38 -65.18 53.24
CA ASP A 19 34.58 -65.28 54.70
C ASP A 19 35.98 -65.16 55.36
N LYS A 20 36.15 -64.16 56.25
CA LYS A 20 36.05 -64.32 57.72
C LYS A 20 36.49 -63.05 58.49
N GLN A 21 35.74 -62.75 59.55
CA GLN A 21 36.06 -61.82 60.63
C GLN A 21 37.16 -62.37 61.55
N GLU A 22 38.04 -61.50 62.08
CA GLU A 22 38.51 -61.44 63.50
C GLU A 22 39.51 -60.28 63.66
N LYS A 23 39.17 -59.20 64.39
CA LYS A 23 39.54 -58.91 65.79
C LYS A 23 41.06 -58.91 66.07
N ASN A 24 41.68 -57.74 66.30
CA ASN A 24 41.80 -57.13 67.64
C ASN A 24 42.79 -55.95 67.69
N GLN A 25 42.29 -54.86 68.29
CA GLN A 25 42.89 -54.01 69.32
C GLN A 25 44.30 -53.43 69.13
N ALA A 26 44.37 -52.10 69.03
CA ALA A 26 45.10 -51.28 70.01
C ALA A 26 44.59 -49.83 70.02
N ASN A 27 44.24 -49.36 71.21
CA ASN A 27 43.79 -48.01 71.56
C ASN A 27 44.76 -46.89 71.16
N LYS A 28 44.24 -45.76 70.67
CA LYS A 28 44.73 -44.45 71.11
C LYS A 28 43.69 -43.32 70.91
N SER A 29 43.25 -42.80 72.06
CA SER A 29 42.79 -41.43 72.34
C SER A 29 41.71 -40.79 71.45
N LEU A 30 40.54 -40.60 72.07
CA LEU A 30 39.59 -39.52 71.76
C LEU A 30 40.33 -38.18 71.63
N GLN A 31 40.25 -37.58 70.45
CA GLN A 31 40.19 -36.13 70.27
C GLN A 31 39.13 -35.81 69.23
N ASP A 32 38.38 -34.77 69.54
CA ASP A 32 37.11 -34.39 68.96
C ASP A 32 37.14 -34.15 67.44
N THR A 33 36.05 -34.56 66.78
CA THR A 33 35.70 -34.10 65.44
C THR A 33 35.45 -32.58 65.46
N PRO A 34 35.70 -31.88 64.34
CA PRO A 34 34.58 -31.70 63.43
C PRO A 34 34.98 -32.13 62.02
N SER A 35 34.35 -33.23 61.58
CA SER A 35 34.20 -33.51 60.16
C SER A 35 33.66 -32.25 59.49
N LYS A 36 34.40 -31.73 58.49
CA LYS A 36 33.91 -30.75 57.53
C LYS A 36 32.77 -31.38 56.72
N SER A 37 31.60 -31.48 57.35
CA SER A 37 30.35 -31.88 56.73
C SER A 37 29.19 -31.07 57.32
N THR A 38 29.43 -29.78 57.58
CA THR A 38 28.37 -28.80 57.90
C THR A 38 27.83 -28.09 56.65
N PHE A 39 28.17 -28.58 55.45
CA PHE A 39 27.62 -28.04 54.20
C PHE A 39 26.54 -28.94 53.56
N ALA A 40 26.23 -30.09 54.17
CA ALA A 40 25.30 -31.05 53.58
C ALA A 40 23.80 -30.77 53.86
N TYR A 41 23.41 -29.56 54.28
CA TYR A 41 22.02 -29.27 54.64
C TYR A 41 21.43 -27.99 54.02
N TRP A 42 21.76 -27.65 52.77
CA TRP A 42 21.02 -26.60 52.04
C TRP A 42 20.85 -26.91 50.55
N LYS A 43 20.62 -28.18 50.18
CA LYS A 43 20.02 -28.48 48.88
C LYS A 43 18.53 -28.14 48.94
N ARG A 44 18.21 -26.85 48.98
CA ARG A 44 16.84 -26.38 48.73
C ARG A 44 16.44 -26.95 47.38
N LYS A 45 15.45 -27.85 47.35
CA LYS A 45 14.80 -28.25 46.11
C LYS A 45 14.33 -26.95 45.46
N LYS A 46 14.98 -26.55 44.36
CA LYS A 46 14.55 -25.36 43.61
C LYS A 46 13.09 -25.60 43.25
N ARG A 47 12.23 -24.63 43.56
CA ARG A 47 10.84 -24.69 43.10
C ARG A 47 10.87 -24.82 41.57
N PRO A 48 9.97 -25.60 40.96
CA PRO A 48 9.83 -25.60 39.51
C PRO A 48 9.75 -24.16 39.01
N ALA A 49 10.47 -23.85 37.93
CA ALA A 49 10.37 -22.53 37.33
C ALA A 49 8.90 -22.24 37.01
N PRO A 50 8.41 -21.01 37.26
CA PRO A 50 7.06 -20.63 36.85
C PRO A 50 6.90 -20.86 35.35
N SER A 51 5.68 -21.24 34.92
CA SER A 51 5.37 -21.45 33.51
C SER A 51 5.65 -20.18 32.71
N VAL A 52 6.24 -20.35 31.53
CA VAL A 52 6.50 -19.22 30.62
C VAL A 52 5.16 -18.54 30.30
N PRO A 53 5.05 -17.20 30.41
CA PRO A 53 3.80 -16.50 30.14
C PRO A 53 3.35 -16.73 28.70
N VAL A 54 2.03 -16.89 28.52
CA VAL A 54 1.44 -17.07 27.19
C VAL A 54 1.63 -15.79 26.38
N PRO A 55 2.10 -15.87 25.13
CA PRO A 55 2.14 -14.74 24.21
C PRO A 55 0.80 -14.00 24.17
N VAL A 56 0.82 -12.67 24.20
CA VAL A 56 -0.38 -11.84 24.04
C VAL A 56 -0.37 -11.22 22.64
N ARG A 57 -1.55 -11.20 22.00
CA ARG A 57 -1.79 -10.53 20.71
C ARG A 57 -1.74 -9.02 20.90
N ARG A 58 -1.01 -8.31 20.04
CA ARG A 58 -1.01 -6.84 20.10
C ARG A 58 -2.36 -6.30 19.63
N GLU A 59 -2.83 -5.23 20.26
CA GLU A 59 -4.04 -4.52 19.83
C GLU A 59 -3.71 -3.53 18.72
N ILE A 60 -4.63 -3.37 17.76
CA ILE A 60 -4.48 -2.45 16.63
C ILE A 60 -5.59 -1.42 16.71
N LYS A 61 -5.25 -0.14 16.46
CA LYS A 61 -6.24 0.92 16.29
C LYS A 61 -6.75 0.87 14.86
N ARG A 62 -8.04 0.59 14.70
CA ARG A 62 -8.71 0.54 13.39
C ARG A 62 -9.99 1.35 13.40
N ILE A 63 -10.31 1.93 12.26
CA ILE A 63 -11.62 2.54 11.97
C ILE A 63 -12.59 1.38 11.69
N PRO A 64 -13.81 1.37 12.25
CA PRO A 64 -14.79 0.34 11.97
C PRO A 64 -15.11 0.22 10.47
N LEU A 65 -15.15 -1.01 9.95
CA LEU A 65 -15.48 -1.26 8.53
C LEU A 65 -16.83 -0.68 8.11
N LYS A 66 -17.78 -0.60 9.06
CA LYS A 66 -19.09 0.02 8.83
C LYS A 66 -19.00 1.51 8.54
N GLU A 67 -18.09 2.23 9.19
CA GLU A 67 -17.88 3.65 8.94
C GLU A 67 -17.28 3.86 7.55
N ILE A 68 -16.29 3.05 7.17
CA ILE A 68 -15.71 3.07 5.83
C ILE A 68 -16.78 2.77 4.76
N GLN A 69 -17.65 1.79 5.00
CA GLN A 69 -18.74 1.44 4.07
C GLN A 69 -19.77 2.56 3.95
N ALA A 70 -20.18 3.16 5.07
CA ALA A 70 -21.13 4.27 5.06
C ALA A 70 -20.57 5.47 4.27
N GLU A 71 -19.29 5.80 4.45
CA GLU A 71 -18.66 6.88 3.70
C GLU A 71 -18.54 6.56 2.20
N MET A 72 -18.25 5.31 1.84
CA MET A 72 -18.26 4.86 0.44
C MET A 72 -19.64 5.01 -0.23
N GLU A 73 -20.72 4.71 0.50
CA GLU A 73 -22.11 4.87 0.02
C GLU A 73 -22.48 6.35 -0.12
N GLU A 74 -22.05 7.20 0.82
CA GLU A 74 -22.22 8.64 0.74
C GLU A 74 -21.50 9.21 -0.49
N ILE A 75 -20.27 8.79 -0.75
CA ILE A 75 -19.49 9.17 -1.93
C ILE A 75 -20.23 8.77 -3.22
N ALA A 76 -20.75 7.55 -3.29
CA ALA A 76 -21.48 7.08 -4.47
C ALA A 76 -22.72 7.94 -4.74
N THR A 77 -23.48 8.27 -3.69
CA THR A 77 -24.67 9.14 -3.79
C THR A 77 -24.29 10.54 -4.28
N LYS A 78 -23.21 11.13 -3.75
CA LYS A 78 -22.72 12.43 -4.19
C LYS A 78 -22.26 12.42 -5.64
N GLN A 79 -21.57 11.37 -6.08
CA GLN A 79 -21.15 11.23 -7.48
C GLN A 79 -22.35 11.21 -8.43
N GLU A 80 -23.42 10.48 -8.09
CA GLU A 80 -24.65 10.44 -8.90
C GLU A 80 -25.32 11.82 -8.99
N GLU A 81 -25.37 12.57 -7.88
CA GLU A 81 -25.94 13.91 -7.86
C GLU A 81 -25.11 14.90 -8.70
N LEU A 82 -23.77 14.87 -8.59
CA LEU A 82 -22.90 15.71 -9.43
C LEU A 82 -23.06 15.38 -10.93
N GLU A 83 -23.22 14.10 -11.27
CA GLU A 83 -23.50 13.70 -12.65
C GLU A 83 -24.86 14.21 -13.14
N ARG A 84 -25.89 14.17 -12.29
CA ARG A 84 -27.22 14.70 -12.60
C ARG A 84 -27.15 16.21 -12.85
N GLN A 85 -26.45 16.96 -12.00
CA GLN A 85 -26.24 18.39 -12.16
C GLN A 85 -25.46 18.70 -13.45
N GLY A 86 -24.38 17.96 -13.71
CA GLY A 86 -23.57 18.12 -14.92
C GLY A 86 -24.38 17.90 -16.20
N ARG A 87 -25.26 16.89 -16.23
CA ARG A 87 -26.18 16.65 -17.37
C ARG A 87 -27.16 17.80 -17.58
N GLU A 88 -27.71 18.36 -16.50
CA GLU A 88 -28.65 19.47 -16.58
C GLU A 88 -28.00 20.72 -17.18
N ILE A 89 -26.79 21.07 -16.72
CA ILE A 89 -26.02 22.21 -17.24
C ILE A 89 -25.65 21.99 -18.71
N GLU A 90 -25.21 20.77 -19.03
CA GLU A 90 -24.81 20.42 -20.40
C GLU A 90 -25.98 20.48 -21.38
N MET A 91 -27.17 20.06 -20.95
CA MET A 91 -28.41 20.21 -21.72
C MET A 91 -28.75 21.69 -21.93
N GLN A 92 -28.66 22.52 -20.88
CA GLN A 92 -28.91 23.96 -20.98
C GLN A 92 -27.95 24.67 -21.92
N ILE A 93 -26.67 24.27 -21.97
CA ILE A 93 -25.70 24.79 -22.93
C ILE A 93 -26.09 24.36 -24.36
N ARG A 94 -26.45 23.09 -24.57
CA ARG A 94 -26.80 22.58 -25.92
C ARG A 94 -28.08 23.18 -26.49
N ASP A 95 -29.05 23.49 -25.63
CA ASP A 95 -30.32 24.08 -26.03
C ASP A 95 -30.15 25.54 -26.49
N ARG A 96 -29.10 26.22 -26.03
CA ARG A 96 -28.69 27.54 -26.50
C ARG A 96 -27.79 27.38 -27.73
N ASN A 97 -28.41 27.35 -28.90
CA ASN A 97 -27.73 27.10 -30.17
C ASN A 97 -27.25 28.41 -30.83
N ASP A 98 -26.45 29.18 -30.09
CA ASP A 98 -25.90 30.46 -30.57
C ASP A 98 -24.57 30.26 -31.32
N ALA A 99 -24.27 31.15 -32.27
CA ALA A 99 -23.08 31.04 -33.13
C ALA A 99 -21.76 31.35 -32.39
N GLU A 100 -21.83 32.13 -31.32
CA GLU A 100 -20.73 32.46 -30.42
C GLU A 100 -21.19 32.30 -28.97
N PRO A 101 -20.34 31.76 -28.07
CA PRO A 101 -20.74 31.48 -26.71
C PRO A 101 -21.00 32.78 -25.93
N THR A 102 -22.14 32.84 -25.26
CA THR A 102 -22.47 33.99 -24.40
C THR A 102 -21.65 33.96 -23.11
N ILE A 103 -21.49 35.11 -22.43
CA ILE A 103 -20.83 35.17 -21.11
C ILE A 103 -21.51 34.20 -20.12
N GLU A 104 -22.84 34.07 -20.19
CA GLU A 104 -23.60 33.13 -19.38
C GLU A 104 -23.24 31.65 -19.68
N GLU A 105 -22.97 31.31 -20.95
CA GLU A 105 -22.49 29.98 -21.32
C GLU A 105 -21.06 29.72 -20.85
N GLU A 106 -20.18 30.73 -20.91
CA GLU A 106 -18.84 30.63 -20.33
C GLU A 106 -18.88 30.38 -18.82
N GLU A 107 -19.83 31.01 -18.10
CA GLU A 107 -20.09 30.75 -16.68
C GLU A 107 -20.64 29.33 -16.43
N MET A 108 -21.58 28.86 -17.25
CA MET A 108 -22.09 27.48 -17.16
C MET A 108 -20.99 26.44 -17.41
N ILE A 109 -20.09 26.71 -18.36
CA ILE A 109 -18.91 25.87 -18.63
C ILE A 109 -17.97 25.86 -17.43
N MET A 110 -17.74 27.01 -16.79
CA MET A 110 -16.95 27.08 -15.56
C MET A 110 -17.56 26.20 -14.46
N HIS A 111 -18.87 26.25 -14.29
CA HIS A 111 -19.57 25.43 -13.32
C HIS A 111 -19.43 23.93 -13.62
N LEU A 112 -19.45 23.53 -14.89
CA LEU A 112 -19.17 22.14 -15.29
C LEU A 112 -17.74 21.70 -14.89
N PHE A 113 -16.73 22.57 -15.04
CA PHE A 113 -15.37 22.29 -14.58
C PHE A 113 -15.31 22.08 -13.06
N GLU A 114 -16.04 22.90 -12.29
CA GLU A 114 -16.13 22.75 -10.83
C GLU A 114 -16.75 21.40 -10.43
N LEU A 115 -17.84 20.99 -11.09
CA LEU A 115 -18.49 19.70 -10.84
C LEU A 115 -17.54 18.52 -11.14
N VAL A 116 -16.78 18.60 -12.24
CA VAL A 116 -15.77 17.58 -12.58
C VAL A 116 -14.67 17.53 -11.53
N ASN A 117 -14.19 18.69 -11.06
CA ASN A 117 -13.18 18.76 -10.02
C ASN A 117 -13.67 18.15 -8.70
N GLU A 118 -14.90 18.46 -8.28
CA GLU A 118 -15.50 17.89 -7.08
C GLU A 118 -15.69 16.37 -7.22
N LYS A 119 -16.09 15.89 -8.40
CA LYS A 119 -16.17 14.45 -8.67
C LYS A 119 -14.79 13.76 -8.57
N ASN A 120 -13.73 14.41 -9.06
CA ASN A 120 -12.37 13.89 -8.91
C ASN A 120 -11.92 13.83 -7.44
N ASN A 121 -12.29 14.82 -6.62
CA ASN A 121 -12.05 14.79 -5.18
C ASN A 121 -12.75 13.61 -4.51
N LEU A 122 -13.98 13.31 -4.90
CA LEU A 122 -14.71 12.13 -4.43
C LEU A 122 -14.01 10.83 -4.81
N PHE A 123 -13.49 10.70 -6.04
CA PHE A 123 -12.71 9.51 -6.43
C PHE A 123 -11.41 9.38 -5.65
N ARG A 124 -10.70 10.48 -5.40
CA ARG A 124 -9.49 10.51 -4.56
C ARG A 124 -9.80 10.04 -3.14
N ARG A 125 -10.90 10.53 -2.56
CA ARG A 125 -11.36 10.10 -1.23
C ARG A 125 -11.76 8.62 -1.21
N GLN A 126 -12.43 8.14 -2.25
CA GLN A 126 -12.78 6.74 -2.40
C GLN A 126 -11.53 5.83 -2.44
N ALA A 127 -10.49 6.23 -3.17
CA ALA A 127 -9.22 5.51 -3.22
C ALA A 127 -8.52 5.48 -1.84
N GLU A 128 -8.54 6.60 -1.11
CA GLU A 128 -8.02 6.68 0.26
C GLU A 128 -8.71 5.66 1.19
N LEU A 129 -10.04 5.58 1.14
CA LEU A 129 -10.82 4.61 1.93
C LEU A 129 -10.43 3.16 1.60
N MET A 130 -10.12 2.87 0.33
CA MET A 130 -9.63 1.55 -0.08
C MET A 130 -8.24 1.24 0.47
N TYR A 131 -7.32 2.22 0.50
CA TYR A 131 -6.01 2.06 1.14
C TYR A 131 -6.15 1.81 2.64
N ILE A 132 -7.01 2.57 3.34
CA ILE A 132 -7.27 2.37 4.77
C ILE A 132 -7.78 0.95 5.03
N LYS A 133 -8.80 0.50 4.29
CA LYS A 133 -9.35 -0.85 4.42
C LYS A 133 -8.31 -1.94 4.16
N ARG A 134 -7.49 -1.78 3.12
CA ARG A 134 -6.42 -2.74 2.78
C ARG A 134 -5.33 -2.76 3.86
N SER A 135 -4.92 -1.59 4.36
CA SER A 135 -3.92 -1.46 5.42
C SER A 135 -4.39 -2.14 6.71
N GLN A 136 -5.64 -1.91 7.15
CA GLN A 136 -6.20 -2.55 8.34
C GLN A 136 -6.20 -4.08 8.23
N ARG A 137 -6.56 -4.63 7.06
CA ARG A 137 -6.53 -6.08 6.83
C ARG A 137 -5.11 -6.64 6.94
N LEU A 138 -4.13 -5.97 6.33
CA LEU A 138 -2.73 -6.39 6.39
C LEU A 138 -2.17 -6.29 7.82
N GLU A 139 -2.55 -5.26 8.57
CA GLU A 139 -2.15 -5.12 9.97
C GLU A 139 -2.74 -6.22 10.85
N GLU A 140 -4.01 -6.59 10.65
CA GLU A 140 -4.65 -7.72 11.35
C GLU A 140 -3.93 -9.04 11.05
N GLU A 141 -3.60 -9.28 9.78
CA GLU A 141 -2.82 -10.45 9.37
C GLU A 141 -1.43 -10.44 10.01
N GLN A 142 -0.76 -9.28 10.04
CA GLN A 142 0.54 -9.13 10.67
C GLN A 142 0.50 -9.50 12.16
N VAL A 143 -0.53 -9.05 12.90
CA VAL A 143 -0.71 -9.39 14.32
C VAL A 143 -0.91 -10.88 14.54
N GLU A 144 -1.69 -11.52 13.69
CA GLU A 144 -1.94 -12.95 13.74
C GLU A 144 -0.63 -13.73 13.52
N LEU A 145 0.13 -13.37 12.48
CA LEU A 145 1.42 -14.01 12.15
C LEU A 145 2.43 -13.85 13.30
N GLU A 146 2.62 -12.63 13.81
CA GLU A 146 3.51 -12.35 14.94
C GLU A 146 3.14 -13.15 16.19
N TYR A 147 1.84 -13.29 16.47
CA TYR A 147 1.35 -14.08 17.59
C TYR A 147 1.67 -15.57 17.41
N GLN A 148 1.41 -16.14 16.23
CA GLN A 148 1.71 -17.55 15.94
C GLN A 148 3.21 -17.84 16.04
N ILE A 149 4.05 -16.97 15.48
CA ILE A 149 5.51 -17.07 15.60
C ILE A 149 5.92 -17.05 17.08
N ARG A 150 5.41 -16.10 17.87
CA ARG A 150 5.73 -16.02 19.31
C ARG A 150 5.28 -17.26 20.08
N CYS A 151 4.16 -17.89 19.70
CA CYS A 151 3.72 -19.16 20.27
C CYS A 151 4.73 -20.28 20.00
N ILE A 152 5.23 -20.40 18.76
CA ILE A 152 6.24 -21.41 18.41
C ILE A 152 7.56 -21.13 19.14
N MET A 153 8.03 -19.88 19.16
CA MET A 153 9.27 -19.49 19.85
C MET A 153 9.24 -19.77 21.36
N THR A 154 8.06 -19.68 21.97
CA THR A 154 7.87 -19.90 23.42
C THR A 154 7.83 -21.39 23.79
N LYS A 155 7.66 -22.30 22.82
CA LYS A 155 7.70 -23.74 23.07
C LYS A 155 9.07 -24.15 23.61
N PRO A 156 9.13 -24.94 24.69
CA PRO A 156 10.41 -25.40 25.24
C PRO A 156 11.10 -26.37 24.27
N LEU A 157 12.44 -26.36 24.26
CA LEU A 157 13.25 -27.09 23.26
C LEU A 157 12.96 -28.60 23.20
N ASN A 158 12.58 -29.21 24.32
CA ASN A 158 12.21 -30.62 24.39
C ASN A 158 10.84 -30.94 23.78
N GLN A 159 10.06 -29.93 23.42
CA GLN A 159 8.75 -30.05 22.78
C GLN A 159 8.73 -29.44 21.36
N LYS A 160 9.82 -28.79 20.92
CA LYS A 160 9.96 -28.31 19.55
C LYS A 160 10.29 -29.46 18.61
N CYS A 161 9.54 -29.60 17.53
CA CYS A 161 9.82 -30.54 16.44
C CYS A 161 10.36 -29.83 15.18
N GLU A 162 10.83 -30.59 14.19
CA GLU A 162 11.23 -30.03 12.90
C GLU A 162 10.06 -29.34 12.17
N ASP A 163 8.84 -29.84 12.35
CA ASP A 163 7.65 -29.21 11.75
C ASP A 163 7.35 -27.83 12.36
N ASP A 164 7.67 -27.62 13.63
CA ASP A 164 7.60 -26.29 14.25
C ASP A 164 8.58 -25.31 13.58
N ALA A 165 9.79 -25.78 13.25
CA ALA A 165 10.79 -24.95 12.57
C ALA A 165 10.36 -24.61 11.13
N LYS A 166 9.84 -25.59 10.39
CA LYS A 166 9.28 -25.34 9.04
C LYS A 166 8.11 -24.36 9.10
N ARG A 167 7.22 -24.54 10.08
CA ARG A 167 6.07 -23.65 10.25
C ARG A 167 6.48 -22.23 10.65
N GLU A 168 7.49 -22.10 11.50
CA GLU A 168 8.08 -20.80 11.87
C GLU A 168 8.63 -20.08 10.63
N GLU A 169 9.36 -20.79 9.76
CA GLU A 169 9.89 -20.26 8.50
C GLU A 169 8.76 -19.81 7.54
N GLU A 170 7.73 -20.64 7.34
CA GLU A 170 6.57 -20.27 6.51
C GLU A 170 5.86 -19.00 7.02
N LEU A 171 5.70 -18.89 8.34
CA LEU A 171 5.07 -17.73 8.96
C LEU A 171 5.93 -16.47 8.82
N LEU A 172 7.26 -16.61 8.93
CA LEU A 172 8.19 -15.51 8.72
C LEU A 172 8.19 -15.03 7.26
N GLN A 173 8.20 -15.96 6.31
CA GLN A 173 8.10 -15.62 4.89
C GLN A 173 6.79 -14.88 4.60
N ARG A 174 5.66 -15.38 5.13
CA ARG A 174 4.37 -14.70 4.97
C ARG A 174 4.35 -13.32 5.64
N LEU A 175 5.01 -13.17 6.79
CA LEU A 175 5.13 -11.88 7.47
C LEU A 175 5.90 -10.86 6.62
N LEU A 176 6.97 -11.28 5.95
CA LEU A 176 7.72 -10.42 5.03
C LEU A 176 6.85 -9.94 3.87
N GLU A 177 6.08 -10.84 3.25
CA GLU A 177 5.13 -10.48 2.17
C GLU A 177 4.08 -9.46 2.64
N VAL A 178 3.57 -9.61 3.87
CA VAL A 178 2.59 -8.66 4.44
C VAL A 178 3.23 -7.29 4.68
N VAL A 179 4.48 -7.25 5.15
CA VAL A 179 5.22 -5.99 5.35
C VAL A 179 5.52 -5.32 4.02
N GLU A 180 5.92 -6.08 3.00
CA GLU A 180 6.13 -5.58 1.63
C GLU A 180 4.83 -5.01 1.05
N ALA A 181 3.72 -5.73 1.14
CA ALA A 181 2.41 -5.25 0.70
C ALA A 181 1.93 -3.99 1.43
N ARG A 182 2.34 -3.76 2.69
CA ARG A 182 2.09 -2.50 3.42
C ARG A 182 2.97 -1.37 2.90
N ASN A 183 4.22 -1.64 2.56
CA ASN A 183 5.10 -0.65 1.95
C ASN A 183 4.58 -0.21 0.57
N GLU A 184 4.07 -1.14 -0.25
CA GLU A 184 3.44 -0.81 -1.54
C GLU A 184 2.29 0.20 -1.39
N ILE A 185 1.49 0.09 -0.32
CA ILE A 185 0.42 1.05 -0.03
C ILE A 185 0.99 2.44 0.24
N VAL A 186 2.03 2.53 1.07
CA VAL A 186 2.69 3.80 1.41
C VAL A 186 3.28 4.45 0.17
N ASP A 187 3.98 3.68 -0.67
CA ASP A 187 4.56 4.16 -1.91
C ASP A 187 3.48 4.66 -2.89
N SER A 188 2.38 3.91 -3.01
CA SER A 188 1.23 4.30 -3.84
C SER A 188 0.60 5.61 -3.36
N GLN A 189 0.41 5.78 -2.05
CA GLN A 189 -0.11 7.00 -1.46
C GLN A 189 0.81 8.21 -1.68
N GLU A 190 2.12 8.03 -1.59
CA GLU A 190 3.08 9.12 -1.84
C GLU A 190 3.12 9.49 -3.33
N MET A 191 3.03 8.51 -4.25
CA MET A 191 2.89 8.77 -5.68
C MET A 191 1.60 9.55 -5.98
N ASP A 192 0.48 9.11 -5.41
CA ASP A 192 -0.81 9.79 -5.55
C ASP A 192 -0.74 11.23 -5.01
N ARG A 193 -0.12 11.45 -3.84
CA ARG A 193 0.04 12.79 -3.25
C ARG A 193 0.80 13.74 -4.16
N ARG A 194 1.90 13.29 -4.77
CA ARG A 194 2.70 14.10 -5.69
C ARG A 194 1.92 14.45 -6.95
N ARG A 195 1.24 13.46 -7.52
CA ARG A 195 0.41 13.65 -8.73
C ARG A 195 -0.70 14.66 -8.46
N VAL A 196 -1.46 14.47 -7.38
CA VAL A 196 -2.57 15.36 -6.99
C VAL A 196 -2.09 16.79 -6.77
N MET A 197 -0.96 16.99 -6.09
CA MET A 197 -0.41 18.33 -5.87
C MET A 197 -0.09 19.06 -7.18
N GLN A 198 0.43 18.35 -8.18
CA GLN A 198 0.73 18.91 -9.50
C GLN A 198 -0.56 19.20 -10.30
N GLU A 199 -1.50 18.26 -10.29
CA GLU A 199 -2.82 18.43 -10.91
C GLU A 199 -3.55 19.64 -10.33
N ASP A 200 -3.63 19.76 -9.00
CA ASP A 200 -4.35 20.84 -8.32
C ASP A 200 -3.72 22.20 -8.60
N TRP A 201 -2.38 22.27 -8.64
CA TRP A 201 -1.68 23.49 -9.02
C TRP A 201 -2.04 23.94 -10.45
N SER A 202 -2.00 23.01 -11.41
CA SER A 202 -2.37 23.29 -12.80
C SER A 202 -3.84 23.68 -12.96
N ILE A 203 -4.74 23.02 -12.23
CA ILE A 203 -6.18 23.31 -12.27
C ILE A 203 -6.44 24.71 -11.70
N GLN A 204 -5.84 25.06 -10.56
CA GLN A 204 -6.00 26.38 -9.94
C GLN A 204 -5.52 27.50 -10.87
N GLU A 205 -4.37 27.32 -11.53
CA GLU A 205 -3.86 28.30 -12.48
C GLU A 205 -4.81 28.49 -13.68
N GLN A 206 -5.28 27.40 -14.28
CA GLN A 206 -6.21 27.45 -15.41
C GLN A 206 -7.56 28.07 -15.03
N MET A 207 -8.10 27.73 -13.85
CA MET A 207 -9.35 28.29 -13.36
C MET A 207 -9.23 29.80 -13.12
N ALA A 208 -8.12 30.25 -12.52
CA ALA A 208 -7.86 31.67 -12.29
C ALA A 208 -7.74 32.46 -13.60
N GLN A 209 -7.04 31.91 -14.60
CA GLN A 209 -6.91 32.51 -15.93
C GLN A 209 -8.27 32.67 -16.59
N LYS A 210 -9.06 31.60 -16.69
CA LYS A 210 -10.40 31.65 -17.30
C LYS A 210 -11.34 32.60 -16.57
N GLN A 211 -11.31 32.64 -15.24
CA GLN A 211 -12.11 33.61 -14.48
C GLN A 211 -11.68 35.06 -14.74
N SER A 212 -10.41 35.32 -14.98
CA SER A 212 -9.94 36.66 -15.34
C SER A 212 -10.38 37.07 -16.75
N GLU A 213 -10.37 36.14 -17.70
CA GLU A 213 -10.85 36.37 -19.08
C GLU A 213 -12.35 36.68 -19.12
N ILE A 214 -13.16 35.92 -18.38
CA ILE A 214 -14.60 36.17 -18.25
C ILE A 214 -14.86 37.56 -17.64
N LYS A 215 -14.12 37.92 -16.58
CA LYS A 215 -14.22 39.26 -15.95
C LYS A 215 -13.82 40.39 -16.89
N GLU A 216 -12.80 40.19 -17.72
CA GLU A 216 -12.37 41.18 -18.70
C GLU A 216 -13.45 41.41 -19.77
N LYS A 217 -14.04 40.33 -20.31
CA LYS A 217 -15.17 40.40 -21.26
C LYS A 217 -16.42 41.05 -20.67
N MET A 218 -16.66 40.93 -19.36
CA MET A 218 -17.75 41.63 -18.68
C MET A 218 -17.51 43.15 -18.53
N VAL A 219 -16.25 43.60 -18.51
CA VAL A 219 -15.88 45.01 -18.28
C VAL A 219 -15.74 45.79 -19.58
N THR A 220 -15.40 45.14 -20.69
CA THR A 220 -15.30 45.76 -22.03
C THR A 220 -16.54 45.43 -22.87
N PRO A 221 -17.51 46.35 -23.04
CA PRO A 221 -18.58 46.12 -24.01
C PRO A 221 -17.97 46.15 -25.41
N GLU A 222 -18.05 45.03 -26.12
CA GLU A 222 -17.62 44.88 -27.51
C GLU A 222 -18.30 45.95 -28.40
N PRO A 223 -17.55 46.77 -29.16
CA PRO A 223 -18.17 47.70 -30.10
C PRO A 223 -18.76 46.91 -31.28
N ALA A 224 -20.05 47.12 -31.54
CA ALA A 224 -20.79 46.46 -32.62
C ALA A 224 -20.07 46.58 -33.99
N PRO A 225 -20.12 45.55 -34.85
CA PRO A 225 -19.42 45.59 -36.13
C PRO A 225 -20.06 46.65 -37.05
N GLU A 226 -19.33 47.74 -37.32
CA GLU A 226 -19.71 48.73 -38.30
C GLU A 226 -19.80 48.10 -39.70
N ARG A 227 -21.04 48.01 -40.19
CA ARG A 227 -21.38 47.59 -41.55
C ARG A 227 -20.88 48.64 -42.54
N SER A 228 -19.62 48.50 -43.00
CA SER A 228 -19.09 49.36 -44.05
C SER A 228 -19.87 49.14 -45.37
N THR A 229 -20.63 50.16 -45.76
CA THR A 229 -21.25 50.25 -47.08
C THR A 229 -20.17 50.42 -48.14
N ARG A 230 -19.85 49.38 -48.92
CA ARG A 230 -19.14 49.54 -50.18
C ARG A 230 -20.15 49.79 -51.31
N LYS A 231 -20.34 51.07 -51.65
CA LYS A 231 -20.78 51.50 -53.00
C LYS A 231 -19.67 51.15 -54.00
N GLY A 232 -20.07 50.57 -55.12
CA GLY A 232 -19.18 49.90 -56.06
C GLY A 232 -18.36 50.81 -56.97
N GLN A 233 -17.46 50.15 -57.71
CA GLN A 233 -16.97 50.54 -59.03
C GLN A 233 -16.56 49.27 -59.78
N ALA A 234 -16.91 49.22 -61.07
CA ALA A 234 -16.73 48.10 -61.97
C ALA A 234 -15.54 48.30 -62.92
N GLN A 235 -15.16 47.20 -63.59
CA GLN A 235 -14.29 47.05 -64.78
C GLN A 235 -12.77 47.18 -64.53
N GLU A 236 -11.87 46.42 -65.19
CA GLU A 236 -11.92 45.67 -66.44
C GLU A 236 -10.79 44.60 -66.50
N GLU A 237 -10.80 43.80 -67.57
CA GLU A 237 -10.07 42.57 -67.87
C GLU A 237 -8.52 42.65 -67.97
N GLY A 238 -7.86 41.48 -67.90
CA GLY A 238 -6.49 41.28 -68.38
C GLY A 238 -5.89 39.90 -68.08
N GLN A 239 -5.84 39.03 -69.09
CA GLN A 239 -5.21 37.70 -69.07
C GLN A 239 -3.67 37.74 -69.02
N SER A 240 -3.02 36.71 -68.44
CA SER A 240 -2.02 35.83 -69.10
C SER A 240 -0.91 35.26 -68.16
N GLY A 241 -0.67 33.94 -68.31
CA GLY A 241 0.60 33.21 -68.10
C GLY A 241 1.14 33.06 -66.67
N GLU A 242 1.95 32.07 -66.29
CA GLU A 242 2.39 30.79 -66.84
C GLU A 242 3.08 30.03 -65.68
N LYS A 243 3.06 28.69 -65.76
CA LYS A 243 3.76 27.65 -64.97
C LYS A 243 4.98 28.06 -64.13
N ALA A 244 5.09 27.45 -62.93
CA ALA A 244 6.30 26.68 -62.58
C ALA A 244 6.03 25.71 -61.41
N ARG A 245 6.39 24.44 -61.63
CA ARG A 245 6.49 23.36 -60.64
C ARG A 245 7.69 23.60 -59.74
N ARG A 246 7.59 23.24 -58.45
CA ARG A 246 8.75 22.66 -57.75
C ARG A 246 8.32 21.73 -56.61
N ASP A 247 8.52 20.45 -56.87
CA ASP A 247 8.67 19.37 -55.88
C ASP A 247 9.80 19.66 -54.89
N GLY A 248 9.63 19.20 -53.64
CA GLY A 248 10.73 19.17 -52.68
C GLY A 248 10.40 18.72 -51.26
N ARG A 249 10.28 17.39 -51.06
CA ARG A 249 10.71 16.58 -49.89
C ARG A 249 10.20 16.99 -48.50
N ARG A 250 9.28 16.20 -47.90
CA ARG A 250 9.56 15.06 -47.00
C ARG A 250 10.67 15.33 -45.98
N GLY A 251 10.25 15.69 -44.77
CA GLY A 251 10.95 15.45 -43.51
C GLY A 251 10.00 14.73 -42.58
N GLU A 252 10.32 13.47 -42.29
CA GLU A 252 9.61 12.59 -41.37
C GLU A 252 9.81 13.08 -39.93
N ALA A 253 8.73 13.17 -39.16
CA ALA A 253 8.78 13.23 -37.71
C ALA A 253 7.85 12.13 -37.18
N GLN A 254 8.44 10.96 -36.94
CA GLN A 254 7.87 9.94 -36.07
C GLN A 254 7.97 10.47 -34.64
N VAL A 255 6.84 10.60 -33.95
CA VAL A 255 6.79 10.62 -32.49
C VAL A 255 5.71 9.64 -32.06
N ALA A 256 6.13 8.76 -31.17
CA ALA A 256 5.44 7.60 -30.64
C ALA A 256 4.00 7.86 -30.21
N GLU A 257 3.09 7.07 -30.77
CA GLU A 257 1.78 6.76 -30.20
C GLU A 257 1.92 5.37 -29.55
N GLU A 258 2.18 5.32 -28.25
CA GLU A 258 1.92 4.14 -27.41
C GLU A 258 1.36 4.63 -26.07
N ASP A 259 0.35 3.90 -25.60
CA ASP A 259 -0.31 3.99 -24.29
C ASP A 259 -1.21 5.21 -24.02
N VAL A 260 -2.54 5.01 -24.04
CA VAL A 260 -3.36 4.76 -22.84
C VAL A 260 -4.79 4.43 -23.30
N GLN A 261 -5.04 3.17 -23.63
CA GLN A 261 -6.40 2.62 -23.68
C GLN A 261 -6.35 1.11 -23.48
N GLY A 262 -6.64 0.65 -22.27
CA GLY A 262 -6.85 -0.78 -22.04
C GLY A 262 -6.51 -1.27 -20.65
N LYS A 263 -7.26 -0.84 -19.63
CA LYS A 263 -7.46 -1.64 -18.40
C LYS A 263 -8.70 -1.15 -17.63
N LEU A 264 -9.85 -1.23 -18.29
CA LEU A 264 -11.14 -1.32 -17.61
C LEU A 264 -11.88 -2.56 -18.10
N VAL A 265 -11.30 -3.74 -17.84
CA VAL A 265 -12.01 -5.01 -17.85
C VAL A 265 -11.46 -5.83 -16.70
N LEU A 266 -12.15 -5.79 -15.55
CA LEU A 266 -12.23 -6.86 -14.56
C LEU A 266 -13.31 -6.47 -13.55
N SER A 267 -14.58 -6.75 -13.88
CA SER A 267 -15.65 -7.23 -12.99
C SER A 267 -17.02 -7.15 -13.68
N LYS A 268 -17.27 -8.11 -14.57
CA LYS A 268 -18.53 -8.86 -14.66
C LYS A 268 -18.14 -10.32 -14.85
#